data_AF-A0A7C2E6A6-F1
#
_entry.id   AF-A0A7C2E6A6-F1
#
_cell.length_a   1.000
_cell.length_b   1.000
_cell.length_c   1.000
_cell.angle_alpha   90.00
_cell.angle_beta   90.00
_cell.angle_gamma   90.00
#
_symmetry.space_group_name_H-M   'P 1'
#
loop_
_entity.id
_entity.type
_entity.pdbx_description
1 polymer ?
#
loop_
_entity_poly.entity_id
_entity_poly.type
_entity_poly.pdbx_seq_one_letter_code
_entity_poly.pdbx_strand_id
1 'polypeptide(L)'
;MARGLLVVMLVGALTVPAAAQAPLPPFDDMRFYDQARFEAAIAPYTQAISRNANDGRAHYWLGVAYLYGARLHKFGLAPWAAGFAPRAVASLERALQLQPATEVMLALADAYALVGAQDKLDVLLARLAALARPQPLR
;
A
#
# COMPACT_ATOMS: atom_id res chain seq x y z
N MET A 1 39.92 37.11 16.92
CA MET A 1 39.96 35.64 16.93
C MET A 1 38.55 35.14 17.24
N ALA A 2 37.67 35.10 16.25
CA ALA A 2 36.24 34.86 16.46
C ALA A 2 35.83 33.45 15.99
N ARG A 3 35.16 32.71 16.89
CA ARG A 3 33.96 31.87 16.68
C ARG A 3 33.96 31.02 15.40
N GLY A 4 34.11 29.70 15.47
CA GLY A 4 33.07 28.79 15.99
C GLY A 4 31.99 28.59 14.92
N LEU A 5 31.91 27.40 14.32
CA LEU A 5 30.76 27.00 13.51
C LEU A 5 30.54 25.49 13.62
N LEU A 6 29.64 25.20 14.56
CA LEU A 6 28.75 24.05 14.63
C LEU A 6 28.24 23.71 13.22
N VAL A 7 28.61 22.53 12.72
CA VAL A 7 28.02 21.95 11.52
C VAL A 7 26.60 21.52 11.89
N VAL A 8 25.65 22.42 11.68
CA VAL A 8 24.22 22.10 11.68
C VAL A 8 23.98 21.24 10.44
N MET A 9 23.81 19.94 10.63
CA MET A 9 23.20 19.05 9.64
C MET A 9 21.77 19.52 9.40
N LEU A 10 21.61 20.37 8.39
CA LEU A 10 20.31 20.69 7.83
C LEU A 10 19.86 19.46 7.04
N VAL A 11 19.06 18.59 7.67
CA VAL A 11 18.19 17.67 6.92
C VAL A 11 17.14 18.55 6.25
N GLY A 12 17.53 19.11 5.11
CA GLY A 12 16.63 19.82 4.23
C GLY A 12 15.52 18.87 3.83
N ALA A 13 14.31 19.17 4.27
CA ALA A 13 13.08 18.67 3.70
C ALA A 13 13.06 19.07 2.21
N LEU A 14 13.69 18.25 1.37
CA LEU A 14 13.48 18.28 -0.06
C LEU A 14 12.06 17.79 -0.27
N THR A 15 11.13 18.74 -0.33
CA THR A 15 9.85 18.54 -0.98
C THR A 15 10.15 18.31 -2.45
N VAL A 16 10.50 17.07 -2.79
CA VAL A 16 10.53 16.63 -4.18
C VAL A 16 9.10 16.90 -4.68
N PRO A 17 8.91 17.82 -5.65
CA PRO A 17 7.59 18.00 -6.23
C PRO A 17 7.17 16.63 -6.71
N ALA A 18 5.91 16.26 -6.49
CA ALA A 18 5.35 15.01 -6.99
C ALA A 18 5.47 15.03 -8.52
N ALA A 19 6.64 14.65 -9.04
CA ALA A 19 6.87 14.43 -10.45
C ALA A 19 5.82 13.41 -10.83
N ALA A 20 4.93 13.78 -11.74
CA ALA A 20 3.80 12.96 -12.15
C ALA A 20 4.33 11.54 -12.45
N GLN A 21 4.10 10.62 -11.52
CA GLN A 21 4.57 9.26 -11.62
C GLN A 21 3.93 8.67 -12.86
N ALA A 22 4.71 7.99 -13.70
CA ALA A 22 4.18 7.29 -14.87
C ALA A 22 2.96 6.46 -14.44
N PRO A 23 1.82 6.54 -15.16
CA PRO A 23 0.60 5.88 -14.74
C PRO A 23 0.86 4.38 -14.63
N LEU A 24 0.70 3.85 -13.41
CA LEU A 24 0.76 2.42 -13.16
C LEU A 24 -0.57 1.79 -13.56
N PRO A 25 -0.57 0.69 -14.31
CA PRO A 25 -1.80 -0.01 -14.63
C PRO A 25 -2.44 -0.55 -13.34
N PRO A 26 -3.78 -0.49 -13.20
CA PRO A 26 -4.46 -1.14 -12.09
C PRO A 26 -4.19 -2.65 -12.13
N PHE A 27 -4.13 -3.28 -10.96
CA PHE A 27 -4.05 -4.74 -10.89
C PHE A 27 -5.42 -5.30 -11.25
N ASP A 28 -5.48 -6.14 -12.28
CA ASP A 28 -6.69 -6.82 -12.70
C ASP A 28 -6.90 -8.06 -11.84
N ASP A 29 -7.70 -7.91 -10.77
CA ASP A 29 -8.05 -8.97 -9.82
C ASP A 29 -9.18 -9.90 -10.31
N MET A 30 -9.80 -9.58 -11.46
CA MET A 30 -10.77 -10.45 -12.12
C MET A 30 -10.09 -11.54 -12.97
N ARG A 31 -8.82 -11.34 -13.33
CA ARG A 31 -8.03 -12.32 -14.07
C ARG A 31 -7.46 -13.39 -13.13
N PHE A 32 -7.47 -14.64 -13.59
CA PHE A 32 -6.75 -15.73 -12.92
C PHE A 32 -5.28 -15.76 -13.35
N TYR A 33 -4.37 -15.84 -12.38
CA TYR A 33 -2.93 -15.89 -12.62
C TYR A 33 -2.34 -17.22 -12.16
N ASP A 34 -1.48 -17.80 -12.99
CA ASP A 34 -0.44 -18.71 -12.51
C ASP A 34 0.74 -17.90 -11.93
N GLN A 35 1.71 -18.59 -11.32
CA GLN A 35 2.84 -17.93 -10.67
C GLN A 35 3.61 -16.98 -11.62
N ALA A 36 3.94 -17.45 -12.82
CA ALA A 36 4.74 -16.67 -13.77
C ALA A 36 3.99 -15.42 -14.26
N ARG A 37 2.68 -15.55 -14.53
CA ARG A 37 1.83 -14.42 -14.92
C ARG A 37 1.62 -13.44 -13.76
N PHE A 38 1.51 -13.93 -12.54
CA PHE A 38 1.40 -13.09 -11.36
C PHE A 38 2.69 -12.27 -11.16
N GLU A 39 3.86 -12.90 -11.25
CA GLU A 39 5.16 -12.22 -11.17
C GLU A 39 5.31 -11.13 -12.24
N ALA A 40 4.89 -11.42 -13.48
CA ALA A 40 4.86 -10.43 -14.54
C ALA A 40 3.88 -9.27 -14.25
N ALA A 41 2.70 -9.57 -13.68
CA ALA A 41 1.69 -8.58 -13.36
C ALA A 41 2.14 -7.60 -12.26
N ILE A 42 2.94 -8.06 -11.28
CA ILE A 42 3.43 -7.19 -10.20
C ILE A 42 4.73 -6.44 -10.55
N ALA A 43 5.42 -6.82 -11.62
CA ALA A 43 6.70 -6.23 -12.01
C ALA A 43 6.68 -4.70 -12.20
N PRO A 44 5.64 -4.07 -12.77
CA PRO A 44 5.56 -2.61 -12.87
C PRO A 44 5.60 -1.92 -11.50
N TYR A 45 4.96 -2.52 -10.49
CA TYR A 45 4.87 -1.95 -9.15
C TYR A 45 6.20 -2.07 -8.41
N THR A 46 6.86 -3.23 -8.48
CA THR A 46 8.18 -3.43 -7.85
C THR A 46 9.25 -2.53 -8.48
N GLN A 47 9.20 -2.33 -9.80
CA GLN A 47 10.08 -1.38 -10.49
C GLN A 47 9.77 0.08 -10.15
N ALA A 48 8.50 0.44 -9.95
CA ALA A 48 8.17 1.79 -9.50
C ALA A 48 8.69 2.07 -8.09
N ILE A 49 8.54 1.09 -7.17
CA ILE A 49 9.08 1.18 -5.81
C ILE A 49 10.62 1.25 -5.81
N SER A 50 11.30 0.54 -6.71
CA SER A 50 12.77 0.61 -6.80
C SER A 50 13.27 1.97 -7.30
N ARG A 51 12.52 2.63 -8.20
CA ARG A 51 12.83 3.99 -8.66
C ARG A 51 12.44 5.05 -7.63
N ASN A 52 11.33 4.84 -6.92
CA ASN A 52 10.81 5.73 -5.89
C ASN A 52 10.15 4.92 -4.78
N ALA A 53 10.87 4.75 -3.66
CA ALA A 53 10.37 4.02 -2.50
C ALA A 53 9.11 4.65 -1.86
N ASN A 54 8.80 5.89 -2.20
CA ASN A 54 7.64 6.64 -1.72
C ASN A 54 6.50 6.72 -2.76
N ASP A 55 6.51 5.87 -3.79
CA ASP A 55 5.39 5.76 -4.73
C ASP A 55 4.19 5.05 -4.07
N GLY A 56 3.26 5.85 -3.53
CA GLY A 56 2.09 5.35 -2.81
C GLY A 56 1.16 4.49 -3.67
N ARG A 57 1.03 4.80 -4.97
CA ARG A 57 0.20 3.99 -5.89
C ARG A 57 0.85 2.64 -6.19
N ALA A 58 2.18 2.59 -6.31
CA ALA A 58 2.90 1.34 -6.49
C ALA A 58 2.73 0.42 -5.26
N HIS A 59 2.85 0.98 -4.05
CA HIS A 59 2.58 0.24 -2.82
C HIS A 59 1.14 -0.24 -2.73
N TYR A 60 0.17 0.59 -3.15
CA TYR A 60 -1.25 0.21 -3.18
C TYR A 60 -1.49 -0.99 -4.11
N TRP A 61 -1.10 -0.90 -5.38
CA TRP A 61 -1.36 -1.97 -6.35
C TRP A 61 -0.58 -3.25 -6.05
N LEU A 62 0.66 -3.13 -5.54
CA LEU A 62 1.40 -4.28 -5.07
C LEU A 62 0.70 -4.97 -3.88
N GLY A 63 0.15 -4.16 -2.96
CA GLY A 63 -0.64 -4.64 -1.84
C GLY A 63 -1.91 -5.37 -2.26
N VAL A 64 -2.66 -4.81 -3.22
CA VAL A 64 -3.85 -5.44 -3.83
C VAL A 64 -3.48 -6.78 -4.48
N ALA A 65 -2.39 -6.82 -5.26
CA ALA A 65 -1.92 -8.05 -5.89
C ALA A 65 -1.56 -9.13 -4.87
N TYR A 66 -0.81 -8.78 -3.81
CA TYR A 66 -0.52 -9.73 -2.74
C TYR A 66 -1.77 -10.17 -1.99
N LEU A 67 -2.73 -9.28 -1.76
CA LEU A 67 -3.98 -9.61 -1.10
C LEU A 67 -4.79 -10.63 -1.94
N TYR A 68 -4.84 -10.45 -3.25
CA TYR A 68 -5.41 -11.41 -4.19
C TYR A 68 -4.76 -12.79 -4.05
N GLY A 69 -3.43 -12.87 -4.16
CA GLY A 69 -2.72 -14.15 -4.04
C GLY A 69 -2.91 -14.79 -2.66
N ALA A 70 -2.90 -13.99 -1.59
CA ALA A 70 -3.12 -14.46 -0.23
C ALA A 70 -4.52 -15.06 -0.03
N ARG A 71 -5.56 -14.47 -0.63
CA ARG A 71 -6.91 -15.05 -0.62
C ARG A 71 -6.94 -16.39 -1.35
N LEU A 72 -6.36 -16.47 -2.54
CA LEU A 72 -6.29 -17.73 -3.28
C LEU A 72 -5.51 -18.80 -2.52
N HIS A 73 -4.40 -18.43 -1.87
CA HIS A 73 -3.63 -19.33 -1.02
C HIS A 73 -4.46 -19.87 0.14
N LYS A 74 -5.21 -18.99 0.83
CA LYS A 74 -6.11 -19.37 1.94
C LYS A 74 -7.15 -20.41 1.52
N PHE A 75 -7.59 -20.39 0.26
CA PHE A 75 -8.51 -21.38 -0.30
C PHE A 75 -7.82 -22.56 -1.01
N GLY A 76 -6.48 -22.66 -0.94
CA GLY A 76 -5.71 -23.77 -1.55
C GLY A 76 -5.56 -23.67 -3.08
N LEU A 77 -5.94 -22.55 -3.69
CA LEU A 77 -5.92 -22.34 -5.14
C LEU A 77 -4.58 -21.80 -5.66
N ALA A 78 -3.74 -21.25 -4.78
CA ALA A 78 -2.44 -20.69 -5.13
C ALA A 78 -1.36 -21.07 -4.09
N PRO A 79 -0.76 -22.28 -4.17
CA PRO A 79 0.33 -22.68 -3.30
C PRO A 79 1.54 -21.73 -3.37
N TRP A 80 1.79 -21.16 -4.57
CA TRP A 80 2.85 -20.20 -4.85
C TRP A 80 2.69 -18.85 -4.13
N ALA A 81 1.51 -18.54 -3.58
CA ALA A 81 1.24 -17.30 -2.86
C ALA A 81 1.42 -17.43 -1.33
N ALA A 82 2.10 -18.48 -0.86
CA ALA A 82 2.47 -18.63 0.54
C ALA A 82 3.22 -17.39 1.05
N GLY A 83 2.81 -16.87 2.22
CA GLY A 83 3.41 -15.68 2.83
C GLY A 83 3.02 -14.35 2.18
N PHE A 84 2.06 -14.32 1.25
CA PHE A 84 1.62 -13.05 0.65
C PHE A 84 0.79 -12.19 1.59
N ALA A 85 0.07 -12.77 2.54
CA ALA A 85 -0.77 -12.02 3.48
C ALA A 85 0.00 -10.92 4.26
N PRO A 86 1.15 -11.21 4.92
CA PRO A 86 1.94 -10.16 5.56
C PRO A 86 2.52 -9.14 4.56
N ARG A 87 2.84 -9.55 3.33
CA ARG A 87 3.32 -8.62 2.28
C ARG A 87 2.22 -7.66 1.82
N ALA A 88 0.99 -8.14 1.74
CA ALA A 88 -0.19 -7.33 1.43
C ALA A 88 -0.38 -6.25 2.49
N VAL A 89 -0.40 -6.65 3.77
CA VAL A 89 -0.52 -5.72 4.91
C VAL A 89 0.57 -4.67 4.87
N ALA A 90 1.85 -5.06 4.76
CA ALA A 90 2.97 -4.13 4.76
C ALA A 90 2.90 -3.12 3.60
N SER A 91 2.55 -3.58 2.40
CA SER A 91 2.44 -2.71 1.22
C SER A 91 1.28 -1.73 1.37
N LEU A 92 0.13 -2.18 1.87
CA LEU A 92 -1.05 -1.34 2.07
C LEU A 92 -0.90 -0.36 3.25
N GLU A 93 -0.23 -0.76 4.33
CA GLU A 93 0.15 0.15 5.42
C GLU A 93 1.07 1.25 4.89
N ARG A 94 2.06 0.89 4.05
CA ARG A 94 2.95 1.89 3.43
C ARG A 94 2.20 2.81 2.47
N ALA A 95 1.29 2.26 1.66
CA ALA A 95 0.43 3.04 0.79
C ALA A 95 -0.40 4.04 1.59
N LEU A 96 -1.00 3.62 2.71
CA LEU A 96 -1.84 4.47 3.55
C LEU A 96 -1.06 5.62 4.19
N GLN A 97 0.19 5.37 4.59
CA GLN A 97 1.10 6.40 5.12
C GLN A 97 1.40 7.48 4.07
N LEU A 98 1.59 7.08 2.81
CA LEU A 98 1.94 7.98 1.71
C LEU A 98 0.70 8.70 1.15
N GLN A 99 -0.42 7.99 1.10
CA GLN A 99 -1.68 8.45 0.55
C GLN A 99 -2.86 7.92 1.39
N PRO A 100 -3.40 8.73 2.32
CA PRO A 100 -4.51 8.33 3.18
C PRO A 100 -5.85 8.40 2.43
N ALA A 101 -6.02 7.51 1.46
CA ALA A 101 -7.21 7.45 0.62
C ALA A 101 -8.15 6.30 1.03
N THR A 102 -9.45 6.47 0.76
CA THR A 102 -10.52 5.54 1.18
C THR A 102 -10.33 4.16 0.57
N GLU A 103 -9.93 4.08 -0.70
CA GLU A 103 -9.65 2.85 -1.43
C GLU A 103 -8.50 2.05 -0.80
N VAL A 104 -7.47 2.74 -0.29
CA VAL A 104 -6.36 2.11 0.43
C VAL A 104 -6.84 1.59 1.79
N MET A 105 -7.65 2.37 2.50
CA MET A 105 -8.23 1.95 3.78
C MET A 105 -9.14 0.72 3.62
N LEU A 106 -9.93 0.64 2.55
CA LEU A 106 -10.78 -0.53 2.28
C LEU A 106 -9.94 -1.78 1.99
N ALA A 107 -8.94 -1.67 1.11
CA ALA A 107 -8.04 -2.79 0.82
C ALA A 107 -7.26 -3.24 2.07
N LEU A 108 -6.81 -2.30 2.90
CA LEU A 108 -6.11 -2.62 4.15
C LEU A 108 -7.03 -3.25 5.19
N ALA A 109 -8.30 -2.82 5.28
CA ALA A 109 -9.29 -3.46 6.15
C ALA A 109 -9.48 -4.94 5.75
N ASP A 110 -9.61 -5.21 4.45
CA ASP A 110 -9.68 -6.58 3.95
C ASP A 110 -8.42 -7.39 4.29
N ALA A 111 -7.24 -6.77 4.18
CA ALA A 111 -5.98 -7.42 4.54
C ALA A 111 -5.90 -7.74 6.03
N TYR A 112 -6.33 -6.82 6.92
CA TYR A 112 -6.40 -7.06 8.35
C TYR A 112 -7.40 -8.15 8.71
N ALA A 113 -8.59 -8.15 8.09
CA ALA A 113 -9.57 -9.22 8.26
C ALA A 113 -9.01 -10.58 7.82
N LEU A 114 -8.25 -10.61 6.72
CA LEU A 114 -7.62 -11.83 6.22
C LEU A 114 -6.60 -12.43 7.21
N VAL A 115 -5.79 -11.58 7.85
CA VAL A 115 -4.76 -12.01 8.81
C VAL A 115 -5.26 -12.08 10.27
N GLY A 116 -6.53 -11.75 10.53
CA GLY A 116 -7.09 -11.75 11.88
C GLY A 116 -6.57 -10.63 12.78
N ALA A 117 -6.08 -9.51 12.22
CA ALA A 117 -5.59 -8.37 12.97
C ALA A 117 -6.75 -7.48 13.46
N GLN A 118 -7.58 -8.02 14.36
CA GLN A 118 -8.85 -7.41 14.77
C GLN A 118 -8.69 -6.00 15.36
N ASP A 119 -7.71 -5.80 16.24
CA ASP A 119 -7.45 -4.49 16.85
C ASP A 119 -7.16 -3.40 15.80
N LYS A 120 -6.38 -3.75 14.77
CA LYS A 120 -6.05 -2.83 13.67
C LYS A 120 -7.24 -2.60 12.74
N LEU A 121 -8.04 -3.64 12.51
CA LEU A 121 -9.27 -3.57 11.72
C LEU A 121 -10.28 -2.62 12.37
N ASP A 122 -10.55 -2.76 13.66
CA ASP A 122 -11.52 -1.94 14.39
C ASP A 122 -11.16 -0.45 14.35
N VAL A 123 -9.87 -0.13 14.56
CA VAL A 123 -9.34 1.24 14.44
C VAL A 123 -9.56 1.80 13.03
N LEU A 124 -9.26 1.00 12.00
CA LEU A 124 -9.38 1.44 10.61
C LEU A 124 -10.84 1.62 10.18
N LEU A 125 -11.74 0.73 10.61
CA LEU A 125 -13.17 0.81 10.35
C LEU A 125 -13.79 2.03 11.03
N ALA A 126 -13.37 2.36 12.27
CA ALA A 126 -13.81 3.59 12.94
C ALA A 126 -13.40 4.84 12.16
N ARG A 127 -12.19 4.85 11.58
CA ARG A 127 -11.73 5.94 10.69
C ARG A 127 -12.57 6.04 9.42
N LEU A 128 -12.86 4.93 8.76
CA LEU A 128 -13.72 4.89 7.57
C LEU A 128 -15.14 5.38 7.87
N ALA A 129 -15.72 4.94 8.98
CA ALA A 129 -17.05 5.38 9.42
C ALA A 129 -17.10 6.89 9.69
N ALA A 130 -16.04 7.49 10.21
CA ALA A 130 -15.96 8.93 10.40
C ALA A 130 -15.96 9.70 9.08
N LEU A 131 -15.35 9.17 8.02
CA LEU A 131 -15.33 9.78 6.68
C LEU A 131 -16.70 9.70 5.98
N ALA A 132 -17.48 8.65 6.25
CA ALA A 132 -18.78 8.43 5.63
C ALA A 132 -19.95 9.19 6.30
N ARG A 133 -19.73 9.82 7.46
CA ARG A 133 -20.80 10.56 8.14
C ARG A 133 -21.19 11.80 7.32
N PRO A 134 -22.49 11.97 7.00
CA PRO A 134 -22.95 13.17 6.32
C PRO A 134 -22.67 14.41 7.19
N GLN A 135 -22.06 15.44 6.60
CA GLN A 135 -21.88 16.70 7.31
C GLN A 135 -23.24 17.40 7.46
N PRO A 136 -23.55 17.97 8.63
CA PRO A 136 -24.78 18.74 8.78
C PRO A 136 -24.77 19.90 7.78
N LEU A 137 -25.84 20.02 7.00
CA LEU A 137 -26.06 21.16 6.11
C LEU A 137 -26.11 22.43 6.98
N ARG A 138 -25.18 23.36 6.74
CA ARG A 138 -25.15 24.68 7.38
C ARG A 138 -26.11 25.63 6.71
#